data_AF-A0A961ZXL6-F1
#
_entry.id   AF-A0A961ZXL6-F1
#
_cell.length_a   1.000
_cell.length_b   1.000
_cell.length_c   1.000
_cell.angle_alpha   90.00
_cell.angle_beta   90.00
_cell.angle_gamma   90.00
#
_symmetry.space_group_name_H-M   'P 1'
#
loop_
_entity.id
_entity.type
_entity.pdbx_description
1 polymer ?
#
loop_
_entity_poly.entity_id
_entity_poly.type
_entity_poly.pdbx_seq_one_letter_code
_entity_poly.pdbx_strand_id
1 'polypeptide(L)'
;MFGRSPQPEPARPTETPSPAPSPAGFVAPKETPPAPKPPGMMSGNTTMNNVPTSVIGKDLHIGGDKIIIVCESRLQVDGEIVGDLAGREVIIGETASVTGSVAAENVEVFGKVNGAIRGIKVALKPSAQVDGDIVHELLTIAEGAHFDGRVRRAKEPGEVQPVLELPKS
;
A
#
# COMPACT_ATOMS: atom_id res chain seq x y z
N MET A 1 -74.05 -15.63 1.27
CA MET A 1 -73.75 -16.92 0.59
C MET A 1 -72.53 -17.55 1.23
N PHE A 2 -72.45 -18.88 1.23
CA PHE A 2 -71.28 -19.68 1.65
C PHE A 2 -70.47 -20.11 0.40
N GLY A 3 -69.20 -20.51 0.47
CA GLY A 3 -68.28 -20.54 1.61
C GLY A 3 -67.35 -21.77 1.58
N ARG A 4 -66.09 -21.61 2.03
CA ARG A 4 -64.97 -22.59 2.06
C ARG A 4 -64.20 -22.81 0.72
N SER A 5 -62.87 -22.89 0.84
CA SER A 5 -61.92 -23.43 -0.15
C SER A 5 -62.11 -24.96 -0.30
N PRO A 6 -61.60 -25.63 -1.37
CA PRO A 6 -60.18 -26.05 -1.37
C PRO A 6 -59.49 -26.17 -2.76
N GLN A 7 -58.18 -26.46 -2.71
CA GLN A 7 -57.32 -26.84 -3.84
C GLN A 7 -57.35 -28.37 -4.06
N PRO A 8 -57.24 -28.87 -5.31
CA PRO A 8 -56.89 -30.27 -5.58
C PRO A 8 -55.60 -30.41 -6.42
N GLU A 9 -54.60 -31.07 -5.83
CA GLU A 9 -53.44 -31.67 -6.50
C GLU A 9 -53.80 -33.03 -7.12
N PRO A 10 -53.19 -33.44 -8.26
CA PRO A 10 -53.20 -34.83 -8.69
C PRO A 10 -51.78 -35.41 -8.92
N ALA A 11 -51.31 -36.13 -7.89
CA ALA A 11 -50.65 -37.46 -7.92
C ALA A 11 -49.54 -37.84 -8.94
N ARG A 12 -48.48 -38.45 -8.40
CA ARG A 12 -47.50 -39.34 -9.06
C ARG A 12 -47.31 -40.59 -8.16
N PRO A 13 -47.58 -41.82 -8.62
CA PRO A 13 -46.54 -42.83 -8.97
C PRO A 13 -46.97 -43.67 -10.21
N THR A 14 -46.29 -44.68 -10.79
CA THR A 14 -45.42 -45.81 -10.34
C THR A 14 -44.50 -46.25 -11.52
N GLU A 15 -43.21 -46.55 -11.32
CA GLU A 15 -42.53 -47.88 -11.24
C GLU A 15 -42.26 -48.67 -12.56
N THR A 16 -41.13 -49.39 -12.54
CA THR A 16 -40.35 -49.97 -13.67
C THR A 16 -40.75 -51.41 -14.02
N PRO A 17 -40.32 -51.96 -15.18
CA PRO A 17 -39.26 -53.00 -15.11
C PRO A 17 -38.25 -53.03 -16.29
N SER A 18 -37.15 -53.77 -16.10
CA SER A 18 -36.07 -54.07 -17.07
C SER A 18 -36.27 -55.45 -17.71
N PRO A 19 -35.68 -55.76 -18.90
CA PRO A 19 -34.52 -56.67 -18.87
C PRO A 19 -33.43 -56.44 -19.97
N ALA A 20 -32.26 -57.08 -19.76
CA ALA A 20 -31.11 -57.16 -20.68
C ALA A 20 -31.18 -58.42 -21.60
N PRO A 21 -30.10 -58.97 -22.22
CA PRO A 21 -28.76 -58.45 -22.58
C PRO A 21 -28.35 -58.75 -24.06
N SER A 22 -27.19 -58.27 -24.53
CA SER A 22 -26.40 -58.92 -25.61
C SER A 22 -24.94 -58.41 -25.66
N PRO A 23 -23.96 -59.18 -26.20
CA PRO A 23 -22.55 -59.06 -25.77
C PRO A 23 -21.52 -58.71 -26.87
N ALA A 24 -20.28 -58.47 -26.41
CA ALA A 24 -18.99 -58.59 -27.10
C ALA A 24 -18.65 -57.62 -28.25
N GLY A 25 -17.65 -56.76 -28.01
CA GLY A 25 -17.00 -55.94 -29.04
C GLY A 25 -16.00 -54.94 -28.46
N PHE A 26 -14.74 -55.36 -28.30
CA PHE A 26 -13.65 -54.49 -27.82
C PHE A 26 -13.27 -53.45 -28.89
N VAL A 27 -13.40 -52.15 -28.59
CA VAL A 27 -12.61 -51.08 -29.21
C VAL A 27 -12.19 -50.06 -28.13
N ALA A 28 -10.94 -49.61 -28.19
CA ALA A 28 -10.31 -48.86 -27.11
C ALA A 28 -10.88 -47.44 -26.92
N PRO A 29 -10.86 -46.88 -25.69
CA PRO A 29 -11.16 -45.47 -25.49
C PRO A 29 -10.04 -44.62 -26.11
N LYS A 30 -10.37 -43.78 -27.09
CA LYS A 30 -9.57 -42.58 -27.35
C LYS A 30 -9.96 -41.55 -26.30
N GLU A 31 -9.04 -41.25 -25.41
CA GLU A 31 -9.22 -40.20 -24.41
C GLU A 31 -9.54 -38.86 -25.09
N THR A 32 -10.56 -38.19 -24.58
CA THR A 32 -10.95 -36.84 -25.00
C THR A 32 -9.77 -35.88 -24.72
N PRO A 33 -9.36 -35.04 -25.68
CA PRO A 33 -8.31 -34.05 -25.41
C PRO A 33 -8.72 -33.16 -24.22
N PRO A 34 -7.86 -33.00 -23.20
CA PRO A 34 -8.14 -32.08 -22.11
C PRO A 34 -8.23 -30.66 -22.66
N ALA A 35 -9.22 -29.90 -22.19
CA ALA A 35 -9.35 -28.49 -22.55
C ALA A 35 -8.04 -27.74 -22.26
N PRO A 36 -7.59 -26.83 -23.14
CA PRO A 36 -6.41 -26.02 -22.88
C PRO A 36 -6.73 -25.11 -21.70
N LYS A 37 -6.26 -25.49 -20.51
CA LYS A 37 -6.04 -24.53 -19.43
C LYS A 37 -5.19 -23.41 -20.03
N PRO A 38 -5.52 -22.12 -19.79
CA PRO A 38 -4.65 -21.05 -20.25
C PRO A 38 -3.24 -21.35 -19.74
N PRO A 39 -2.19 -21.16 -20.57
CA PRO A 39 -0.84 -21.39 -20.11
C PRO A 39 -0.65 -20.58 -18.83
N GLY A 40 -0.13 -21.23 -17.79
CA GLY A 40 0.36 -20.54 -16.61
C GLY A 40 1.46 -19.61 -17.08
N MET A 41 1.07 -18.38 -17.43
CA MET A 41 1.99 -17.35 -17.86
C MET A 41 2.96 -17.19 -16.71
N MET A 42 4.21 -17.53 -17.00
CA MET A 42 5.42 -16.87 -16.53
C MET A 42 5.16 -15.97 -15.32
N SER A 43 5.83 -16.25 -14.20
CA SER A 43 6.16 -15.21 -13.22
C SER A 43 7.13 -14.21 -13.87
N GLY A 44 6.61 -13.51 -14.87
CA GLY A 44 7.30 -12.57 -15.70
C GLY A 44 7.27 -11.27 -14.96
N ASN A 45 8.30 -11.09 -14.13
CA ASN A 45 8.89 -9.81 -13.75
C ASN A 45 8.11 -8.60 -14.30
N THR A 46 7.03 -8.21 -13.60
CA THR A 46 6.49 -6.86 -13.79
C THR A 46 7.64 -5.94 -13.44
N THR A 47 8.10 -5.20 -14.44
CA THR A 47 9.26 -4.32 -14.36
C THR A 47 8.95 -3.20 -13.38
N MET A 48 9.08 -3.49 -12.08
CA MET A 48 9.04 -2.49 -11.04
C MET A 48 10.28 -1.64 -11.27
N ASN A 49 10.04 -0.38 -11.66
CA ASN A 49 11.07 0.64 -11.80
C ASN A 49 12.02 0.51 -10.60
N ASN A 50 13.27 0.10 -10.85
CA ASN A 50 14.24 -0.12 -9.79
C ASN A 50 14.78 1.24 -9.31
N VAL A 51 13.89 2.04 -8.74
CA VAL A 51 14.24 3.16 -7.88
C VAL A 51 14.78 2.51 -6.60
N PRO A 52 16.09 2.63 -6.30
CA PRO A 52 16.62 2.08 -5.07
C PRO A 52 15.81 2.66 -3.91
N THR A 53 15.31 1.76 -3.06
CA THR A 53 14.49 2.11 -1.90
C THR A 53 15.25 1.69 -0.65
N SER A 54 15.68 2.67 0.14
CA SER A 54 16.22 2.46 1.47
C SER A 54 15.07 2.26 2.45
N VAL A 55 15.10 1.20 3.25
CA VAL A 55 14.04 0.90 4.23
C VAL A 55 14.65 0.82 5.63
N ILE A 56 14.11 1.62 6.55
CA ILE A 56 14.44 1.61 7.99
C ILE A 56 13.37 0.79 8.71
N GLY A 57 13.76 -0.36 9.24
CA GLY A 57 12.85 -1.32 9.88
C GLY A 57 12.30 -0.88 11.24
N LYS A 58 11.22 -1.53 11.68
CA LYS A 58 10.46 -1.23 12.90
C LYS A 58 11.26 -1.36 14.21
N ASP A 59 12.23 -2.26 14.21
CA ASP A 59 13.11 -2.57 15.34
C ASP A 59 14.32 -1.61 15.42
N LEU A 60 14.49 -0.75 14.41
CA LEU A 60 15.67 0.09 14.25
C LEU A 60 15.39 1.49 14.82
N HIS A 61 16.11 1.84 15.88
CA HIS A 61 16.09 3.16 16.50
C HIS A 61 17.36 3.92 16.11
N ILE A 62 17.19 5.10 15.51
CA ILE A 62 18.28 6.01 15.17
C ILE A 62 18.15 7.25 16.03
N GLY A 63 19.15 7.57 16.87
CA GLY A 63 19.08 8.76 17.71
C GLY A 63 20.44 9.36 18.05
N GLY A 64 20.53 10.68 17.93
CA GLY A 64 21.69 11.48 18.31
C GLY A 64 21.62 12.89 17.74
N ASP A 65 22.17 13.88 18.45
CA ASP A 65 21.97 15.32 18.21
C ASP A 65 22.53 15.86 16.86
N LYS A 66 23.22 15.02 16.09
CA LYS A 66 23.86 15.36 14.81
C LYS A 66 23.77 14.23 13.77
N ILE A 67 22.67 13.48 13.78
CA ILE A 67 22.41 12.46 12.74
C ILE A 67 21.69 13.12 11.57
N ILE A 68 22.28 13.04 10.39
CA ILE A 68 21.69 13.47 9.12
C ILE A 68 21.61 12.24 8.21
N ILE A 69 20.39 11.83 7.84
CA ILE A 69 20.16 10.70 6.93
C ILE A 69 19.84 11.25 5.55
N VAL A 70 20.72 10.99 4.59
CA VAL A 70 20.59 11.48 3.22
C VAL A 70 20.28 10.32 2.28
N CYS A 71 19.18 10.41 1.52
CA CYS A 71 18.78 9.43 0.52
C CYS A 71 18.50 10.09 -0.84
N GLU A 72 19.33 9.81 -1.84
CA GLU A 72 19.22 10.37 -3.20
C GLU A 72 17.95 9.95 -3.97
N SER A 73 17.21 8.98 -3.42
CA SER A 73 16.11 8.28 -4.08
C SER A 73 14.92 8.14 -3.13
N ARG A 74 14.54 6.92 -2.76
CA ARG A 74 13.33 6.65 -1.96
C ARG A 74 13.71 6.14 -0.58
N LEU A 75 13.23 6.82 0.46
CA LEU A 75 13.42 6.43 1.86
C LEU A 75 12.07 6.02 2.45
N GLN A 76 11.97 4.80 2.94
CA GLN A 76 10.86 4.32 3.76
C GLN A 76 11.33 4.16 5.20
N VAL A 77 10.54 4.67 6.14
CA VAL A 77 10.80 4.61 7.58
C VAL A 77 9.63 3.92 8.26
N ASP A 78 9.89 2.85 9.02
CA ASP A 78 8.88 2.14 9.82
C ASP A 78 9.24 2.09 11.32
N GLY A 79 10.41 2.62 11.72
CA GLY A 79 10.95 2.66 13.10
C GLY A 79 11.05 4.06 13.72
N GLU A 80 11.90 4.22 14.74
CA GLU A 80 12.10 5.49 15.45
C GLU A 80 13.34 6.24 14.94
N ILE A 81 13.18 7.52 14.61
CA ILE A 81 14.27 8.39 14.15
C ILE A 81 14.26 9.71 14.93
N VAL A 82 15.40 10.05 15.53
CA VAL A 82 15.69 11.36 16.13
C VAL A 82 16.90 11.95 15.39
N GLY A 83 16.65 12.95 14.54
CA GLY A 83 17.65 13.57 13.68
C GLY A 83 17.05 14.25 12.44
N ASP A 84 17.91 14.70 11.53
CA ASP A 84 17.51 15.35 10.29
C ASP A 84 17.39 14.34 9.14
N LEU A 85 16.23 14.30 8.50
CA LEU A 85 15.96 13.48 7.32
C LEU A 85 16.05 14.32 6.05
N ALA A 86 16.78 13.80 5.07
CA ALA A 86 17.04 14.41 3.78
C ALA A 86 16.80 13.38 2.68
N GLY A 87 15.95 13.68 1.70
CA GLY A 87 15.86 12.81 0.53
C GLY A 87 14.96 13.32 -0.58
N ARG A 88 14.75 12.48 -1.60
CA ARG A 88 13.87 12.85 -2.72
C ARG A 88 12.42 12.48 -2.44
N GLU A 89 12.17 11.21 -2.12
CA GLU A 89 10.87 10.70 -1.69
C GLU A 89 11.01 10.08 -0.30
N VAL A 90 10.24 10.58 0.68
CA VAL A 90 10.25 10.10 2.07
C VAL A 90 8.87 9.58 2.44
N ILE A 91 8.82 8.35 2.93
CA ILE A 91 7.61 7.65 3.34
C ILE A 91 7.75 7.27 4.81
N ILE A 92 6.87 7.79 5.65
CA ILE A 92 6.83 7.54 7.09
C ILE A 92 5.68 6.57 7.35
N GLY A 93 5.98 5.29 7.51
CA GLY A 93 5.03 4.21 7.75
C GLY A 93 4.28 4.34 9.08
N GLU A 94 3.21 3.54 9.24
CA GLU A 94 2.25 3.69 10.34
C GLU A 94 2.86 3.50 11.74
N THR A 95 3.89 2.66 11.86
CA THR A 95 4.60 2.42 13.13
C THR A 95 5.75 3.40 13.37
N ALA A 96 6.10 4.24 12.39
CA ALA A 96 7.24 5.13 12.49
C ALA A 96 6.96 6.32 13.41
N SER A 97 8.02 6.76 14.10
CA SER A 97 8.02 7.97 14.91
C SER A 97 9.28 8.78 14.56
N VAL A 98 9.09 9.94 13.92
CA VAL A 98 10.18 10.82 13.48
C VAL A 98 10.18 12.09 14.32
N THR A 99 11.31 12.42 14.92
CA THR A 99 11.53 13.64 15.72
C THR A 99 12.70 14.43 15.13
N GLY A 100 12.46 15.63 14.60
CA GLY A 100 13.51 16.47 14.01
C GLY A 100 13.04 17.24 12.77
N SER A 101 13.97 17.50 11.84
CA SER A 101 13.67 18.15 10.56
C SER A 101 13.52 17.10 9.45
N VAL A 102 12.50 17.21 8.60
CA VAL A 102 12.31 16.34 7.42
C VAL A 102 12.30 17.21 6.18
N ALA A 103 13.26 17.02 5.27
CA ALA A 103 13.39 17.77 4.02
C ALA A 103 13.35 16.83 2.81
N ALA A 104 12.29 16.91 1.98
CA ALA A 104 12.20 16.12 0.75
C ALA A 104 11.32 16.72 -0.36
N GLU A 105 11.51 16.32 -1.62
CA GLU A 105 10.63 16.74 -2.73
C GLU A 105 9.20 16.23 -2.52
N ASN A 106 9.04 14.96 -2.11
CA ASN A 106 7.75 14.31 -1.89
C ASN A 106 7.73 13.59 -0.54
N VAL A 107 6.81 13.96 0.34
CA VAL A 107 6.65 13.40 1.70
C VAL A 107 5.28 12.73 1.81
N GLU A 108 5.25 11.43 2.15
CA GLU A 108 4.03 10.72 2.54
C GLU A 108 4.10 10.33 4.02
N VAL A 109 3.13 10.78 4.82
CA VAL A 109 3.08 10.49 6.27
C VAL A 109 1.90 9.59 6.57
N PHE A 110 2.16 8.44 7.18
CA PHE A 110 1.18 7.50 7.74
C PHE A 110 1.31 7.39 9.27
N GLY A 111 2.53 7.53 9.81
CA GLY A 111 2.82 7.44 11.24
C GLY A 111 2.87 8.79 11.96
N LYS A 112 3.78 8.90 12.93
CA LYS A 112 3.95 10.08 13.79
C LYS A 112 5.16 10.92 13.39
N VAL A 113 5.00 12.24 13.34
CA VAL A 113 6.09 13.20 13.12
C VAL A 113 5.99 14.35 14.12
N ASN A 114 7.11 14.66 14.78
CA ASN A 114 7.27 15.83 15.63
C ASN A 114 8.42 16.71 15.11
N GLY A 115 8.17 17.98 14.85
CA GLY A 115 9.19 18.95 14.44
C GLY A 115 8.88 19.66 13.12
N ALA A 116 9.90 19.85 12.28
CA ALA A 116 9.82 20.70 11.10
C ALA A 116 9.77 19.89 9.80
N ILE A 117 8.63 19.88 9.10
CA ILE A 117 8.49 19.24 7.78
C ILE A 117 8.69 20.29 6.68
N ARG A 118 9.55 19.98 5.72
CA ARG A 118 9.83 20.81 4.54
C ARG A 118 9.72 19.96 3.29
N GLY A 119 8.89 20.37 2.34
CA GLY A 119 8.87 19.69 1.05
C GLY A 119 8.02 20.34 -0.02
N ILE A 120 8.19 19.90 -1.27
CA ILE A 120 7.42 20.47 -2.38
C ILE A 120 5.98 19.91 -2.31
N LYS A 121 5.85 18.58 -2.22
CA LYS A 121 4.59 17.87 -2.06
C LYS A 121 4.55 17.15 -0.72
N VAL A 122 3.55 17.45 0.10
CA VAL A 122 3.31 16.77 1.37
C VAL A 122 1.93 16.12 1.33
N ALA A 123 1.84 14.83 1.63
CA ALA A 123 0.60 14.07 1.67
C ALA A 123 0.45 13.39 3.05
N LEU A 124 -0.51 13.88 3.84
CA LEU A 124 -0.90 13.26 5.10
C LEU A 124 -1.97 12.19 4.82
N LYS A 125 -1.73 10.95 5.26
CA LYS A 125 -2.61 9.79 5.08
C LYS A 125 -3.57 9.65 6.28
N PRO A 126 -4.64 8.84 6.19
CA PRO A 126 -5.71 8.76 7.20
C PRO A 126 -5.29 8.45 8.66
N SER A 127 -4.10 7.90 8.87
CA SER A 127 -3.53 7.56 10.18
C SER A 127 -2.47 8.55 10.69
N ALA A 128 -2.11 9.55 9.88
CA ALA A 128 -1.01 10.47 10.17
C ALA A 128 -1.27 11.33 11.41
N GLN A 129 -0.26 11.46 12.27
CA GLN A 129 -0.20 12.47 13.32
C GLN A 129 1.05 13.32 13.12
N VAL A 130 0.86 14.61 12.88
CA VAL A 130 1.97 15.56 12.72
C VAL A 130 1.81 16.73 13.69
N ASP A 131 2.87 17.01 14.45
CA ASP A 131 2.95 18.10 15.43
C ASP A 131 4.16 18.98 15.09
N GLY A 132 3.92 20.25 14.73
CA GLY A 132 4.99 21.24 14.49
C GLY A 132 4.80 22.17 13.29
N ASP A 133 5.91 22.57 12.67
CA ASP A 133 5.93 23.55 11.56
C ASP A 133 6.07 22.85 10.20
N ILE A 134 5.04 22.92 9.35
CA ILE A 134 5.06 22.43 7.96
C ILE A 134 5.31 23.59 6.99
N VAL A 135 6.37 23.48 6.20
CA VAL A 135 6.68 24.33 5.04
C VAL A 135 6.47 23.52 3.77
N HIS A 136 5.42 23.83 3.00
CA HIS A 136 5.09 23.08 1.78
C HIS A 136 4.81 23.97 0.56
N GLU A 137 4.92 23.45 -0.66
CA GLU A 137 4.31 24.11 -1.83
C GLU A 137 2.85 23.65 -1.98
N LEU A 138 2.65 22.33 -1.99
CA LEU A 138 1.39 21.63 -2.20
C LEU A 138 1.16 20.60 -1.08
N LEU A 139 0.07 20.77 -0.32
CA LEU A 139 -0.32 19.91 0.80
C LEU A 139 -1.63 19.21 0.47
N THR A 140 -1.65 17.89 0.67
CA THR A 140 -2.85 17.04 0.62
C THR A 140 -3.07 16.45 2.00
N ILE A 141 -4.30 16.56 2.52
CA ILE A 141 -4.70 15.97 3.81
C ILE A 141 -5.83 14.98 3.53
N ALA A 142 -5.61 13.70 3.86
CA ALA A 142 -6.64 12.67 3.76
C ALA A 142 -7.58 12.71 4.97
N GLU A 143 -8.81 12.21 4.81
CA GLU A 143 -9.78 12.08 5.89
C GLU A 143 -9.22 11.18 7.00
N GLY A 144 -9.28 11.63 8.25
CA GLY A 144 -8.69 10.96 9.42
C GLY A 144 -7.30 11.45 9.83
N ALA A 145 -6.56 12.15 8.95
CA ALA A 145 -5.26 12.71 9.29
C ALA A 145 -5.38 13.83 10.35
N HIS A 146 -4.50 13.80 11.35
CA HIS A 146 -4.40 14.82 12.38
C HIS A 146 -3.11 15.63 12.23
N PHE A 147 -3.25 16.96 12.20
CA PHE A 147 -2.15 17.91 12.19
C PHE A 147 -2.39 19.00 13.24
N ASP A 148 -1.37 19.29 14.05
CA ASP A 148 -1.32 20.44 14.96
C ASP A 148 -0.02 21.23 14.76
N GLY A 149 -0.04 22.52 15.09
CA GLY A 149 1.05 23.45 14.86
C GLY A 149 0.78 24.47 13.74
N ARG A 150 1.80 24.75 12.91
CA ARG A 150 1.79 25.87 11.94
C ARG A 150 2.07 25.40 10.52
N VAL A 151 1.33 25.94 9.56
CA VAL A 151 1.53 25.69 8.13
C VAL A 151 1.96 26.96 7.43
N ARG A 152 3.01 26.89 6.63
CA ARG A 152 3.50 27.97 5.78
C ARG A 152 3.69 27.45 4.35
N ARG A 153 3.34 28.26 3.35
CA ARG A 153 3.67 27.94 1.97
C ARG A 153 5.11 28.39 1.65
N ALA A 154 5.93 27.47 1.15
CA ALA A 154 7.25 27.77 0.60
C ALA A 154 7.11 28.78 -0.56
N LYS A 155 7.89 29.86 -0.55
CA LYS A 155 7.94 30.84 -1.65
C LYS A 155 9.18 30.73 -2.53
N GLU A 156 10.24 30.11 -2.02
CA GLU A 156 11.48 29.83 -2.75
C GLU A 156 11.86 28.35 -2.62
N PRO A 157 12.28 27.69 -3.71
CA PRO A 157 12.72 26.29 -3.68
C PRO A 157 14.01 26.08 -2.86
N GLY A 158 14.69 27.15 -2.43
CA GLY A 158 15.90 27.08 -1.62
C GLY A 158 15.67 26.65 -0.17
N GLU A 159 14.48 26.88 0.41
CA GLU A 159 14.19 26.63 1.84
C GLU A 159 13.87 25.16 2.15
N VAL A 160 13.42 24.42 1.14
CA VAL A 160 13.13 22.97 1.20
C VAL A 160 14.32 22.09 0.86
N GLN A 161 15.50 22.68 0.59
CA GLN A 161 16.68 21.90 0.24
C GLN A 161 17.19 21.11 1.46
N PRO A 162 17.27 19.77 1.41
CA PRO A 162 18.13 19.03 2.31
C PRO A 162 19.58 19.47 2.11
N VAL A 163 20.27 19.88 3.17
CA VAL A 163 21.66 20.34 3.07
C VAL A 163 22.57 19.13 2.83
N LEU A 164 22.82 18.85 1.56
CA LEU A 164 23.67 17.77 1.05
C LEU A 164 25.18 18.11 1.09
N GLU A 165 25.56 19.16 1.84
CA GLU A 165 26.97 19.56 1.98
C GLU A 165 27.70 18.69 2.99
N LEU A 166 28.20 17.55 2.49
CA LEU A 166 29.38 16.91 3.06
C LEU A 166 30.51 17.95 3.12
N PRO A 167 31.17 18.16 4.29
CA PRO A 167 32.28 19.09 4.38
C PRO A 167 33.43 18.60 3.49
N LYS A 168 33.71 19.34 2.42
CA LYS A 168 34.91 19.12 1.60
C LYS A 168 36.14 19.43 2.44
N SER A 169 37.04 18.46 2.55
CA SER A 169 38.38 18.61 3.14
C SER A 169 39.45 18.10 2.19
#